data_AF-A0A399HV06-F1
#
_entry.id   AF-A0A399HV06-F1
#
_cell.length_a   1.000
_cell.length_b   1.000
_cell.length_c   1.000
_cell.angle_alpha   90.00
_cell.angle_beta   90.00
_cell.angle_gamma   90.00
#
_symmetry.space_group_name_H-M   'P 1'
#
loop_
_entity.id
_entity.type
_entity.pdbx_description
1 polymer ?
#
loop_
_entity_poly.entity_id
_entity_poly.type
_entity_poly.pdbx_seq_one_letter_code
_entity_poly.pdbx_strand_id
1 'polypeptide(L)'
;MADMATYKYLPDIDGNAYSARFRALLMTGSVVLKGTIFDEWHRSRLVPYKHFVPFDLGSLPDLWHKLCFFIGGCCRGDGCENHERHAEAIGVGAAIWSRRVLRKADMELYWLRLLLEYARVVDERRHVLCERSDM
;
A
#
# COMPACT_ATOMS: atom_id res chain seq x y z
N MET A 1 -14.94 10.12 3.59
CA MET A 1 -14.17 8.95 4.12
C MET A 1 -15.05 8.06 4.98
N ALA A 2 -15.87 8.61 5.89
CA ALA A 2 -16.83 7.83 6.68
C ALA A 2 -17.71 6.92 5.81
N ASP A 3 -18.24 7.43 4.70
CA ASP A 3 -19.06 6.64 3.77
C ASP A 3 -18.29 5.48 3.14
N MET A 4 -17.00 5.65 2.84
CA MET A 4 -16.17 4.59 2.24
C MET A 4 -15.91 3.44 3.23
N ALA A 5 -15.90 3.72 4.54
CA ALA A 5 -15.74 2.69 5.57
C ALA A 5 -16.97 1.75 5.68
N THR A 6 -18.07 2.06 5.00
CA THR A 6 -19.25 1.17 4.93
C THR A 6 -19.09 0.03 3.92
N TYR A 7 -18.12 0.11 3.01
CA TYR A 7 -17.87 -0.90 1.99
C TYR A 7 -16.72 -1.83 2.38
N LYS A 8 -16.87 -3.14 2.15
CA LYS A 8 -15.85 -4.15 2.48
C LYS A 8 -14.63 -4.12 1.55
N TYR A 9 -14.83 -3.80 0.27
CA TYR A 9 -13.78 -3.81 -0.76
C TYR A 9 -13.67 -2.43 -1.41
N LEU A 10 -12.48 -1.86 -1.40
CA LEU A 10 -12.20 -0.51 -1.88
C LEU A 10 -11.12 -0.55 -2.97
N PRO A 11 -11.48 -0.46 -4.26
CA PRO A 11 -10.49 -0.32 -5.31
C PRO A 11 -9.84 1.08 -5.24
N ASP A 12 -8.51 1.07 -5.26
CA ASP A 12 -7.63 2.23 -5.30
C ASP A 12 -6.83 2.17 -6.60
N ILE A 13 -7.06 3.17 -7.46
CA ILE A 13 -6.44 3.33 -8.78
C ILE A 13 -5.80 4.71 -8.81
N ASP A 14 -4.64 4.78 -9.45
CA ASP A 14 -3.93 6.03 -9.70
C ASP A 14 -4.75 6.99 -10.58
N GLY A 15 -4.57 8.28 -10.35
CA GLY A 15 -5.15 9.33 -11.19
C GLY A 15 -4.12 9.80 -12.21
N ASN A 16 -3.98 11.12 -12.34
CA ASN A 16 -2.89 11.71 -13.11
C ASN A 16 -1.50 11.42 -12.51
N ALA A 17 -1.46 11.07 -11.22
CA ALA A 17 -0.30 10.64 -10.47
C ALA A 17 -0.74 9.53 -9.49
N TYR A 18 0.10 9.23 -8.50
CA TYR A 18 -0.23 8.29 -7.43
C TYR A 18 -1.56 8.63 -6.73
N SER A 19 -2.25 7.60 -6.22
CA SER A 19 -3.46 7.82 -5.43
C SER A 19 -3.17 8.42 -4.05
N ALA A 20 -3.50 9.70 -3.89
CA ALA A 20 -3.45 10.38 -2.58
C ALA A 20 -4.44 9.82 -1.54
N ARG A 21 -5.43 9.02 -1.98
CA ARG A 21 -6.45 8.41 -1.11
C ARG A 21 -5.94 7.16 -0.41
N PHE A 22 -4.97 6.47 -1.00
CA PHE A 22 -4.53 5.14 -0.58
C PHE A 22 -4.27 5.04 0.93
N ARG A 23 -3.48 5.97 1.48
CA ARG A 23 -3.14 6.00 2.91
C ARG A 23 -4.36 6.06 3.82
N ALA A 24 -5.36 6.85 3.43
CA ALA A 24 -6.56 7.02 4.23
C ALA A 24 -7.56 5.87 4.02
N LEU A 25 -7.57 5.22 2.84
CA LEU A 25 -8.33 3.98 2.62
C LEU A 25 -7.83 2.84 3.51
N LEU A 26 -6.52 2.68 3.67
CA LEU A 26 -5.94 1.66 4.56
C LEU A 26 -6.42 1.80 6.02
N MET A 27 -6.80 3.00 6.46
CA MET A 27 -7.25 3.28 7.82
C MET A 27 -8.71 2.88 8.08
N THR A 28 -9.47 2.56 7.04
CA THR A 28 -10.92 2.27 7.13
C THR A 28 -11.22 0.90 7.73
N GLY A 29 -10.30 -0.07 7.62
CA GLY A 29 -10.55 -1.47 7.99
C GLY A 29 -11.09 -2.32 6.84
N SER A 30 -11.37 -1.71 5.68
CA SER A 30 -11.78 -2.41 4.46
C SER A 30 -10.58 -3.02 3.73
N VAL A 31 -10.84 -3.99 2.85
CA VAL A 31 -9.83 -4.53 1.94
C VAL A 31 -9.59 -3.52 0.83
N VAL A 32 -8.41 -2.91 0.82
CA VAL A 32 -7.99 -2.02 -0.26
C VAL A 32 -7.37 -2.87 -1.37
N LEU A 33 -7.95 -2.81 -2.58
CA LEU A 33 -7.35 -3.39 -3.78
C LEU A 33 -6.58 -2.27 -4.48
N LYS A 34 -5.26 -2.38 -4.61
CA LYS A 34 -4.42 -1.31 -5.18
C LYS A 34 -3.90 -1.71 -6.56
N GLY A 35 -4.22 -0.90 -7.55
CA GLY A 35 -3.57 -0.90 -8.85
C GLY A 35 -2.74 0.36 -8.97
N THR A 36 -1.41 0.22 -9.07
CA THR A 36 -0.52 1.36 -9.21
C THR A 36 0.67 1.08 -10.11
N ILE A 37 1.13 2.10 -10.83
CA ILE A 37 2.42 2.09 -11.55
C ILE A 37 3.49 2.91 -10.83
N PHE A 38 3.11 3.67 -9.80
CA PHE A 38 4.03 4.60 -9.13
C PHE A 38 4.75 3.95 -7.95
N ASP A 39 5.97 4.40 -7.71
CA ASP A 39 6.69 4.15 -6.47
C ASP A 39 6.40 5.25 -5.45
N GLU A 40 5.84 4.84 -4.30
CA GLU A 40 5.46 5.75 -3.23
C GLU A 40 6.40 5.59 -2.02
N TRP A 41 6.63 6.67 -1.28
CA TRP A 41 7.56 6.73 -0.13
C TRP A 41 7.30 5.67 0.96
N HIS A 42 6.05 5.19 1.06
CA HIS A 42 5.62 4.21 2.05
C HIS A 42 5.66 2.77 1.54
N ARG A 43 6.07 2.50 0.29
CA ARG A 43 6.05 1.15 -0.30
C ARG A 43 6.76 0.12 0.58
N SER A 44 7.95 0.43 1.10
CA SER A 44 8.72 -0.48 1.97
C SER A 44 8.04 -0.82 3.29
N ARG A 45 7.01 -0.06 3.69
CA ARG A 45 6.27 -0.25 4.94
C ARG A 45 5.02 -1.11 4.73
N LEU A 46 4.61 -1.37 3.49
CA LEU A 46 3.37 -2.09 3.19
C LEU A 46 3.67 -3.37 2.42
N VAL A 47 3.04 -4.47 2.82
CA VAL A 47 3.28 -5.80 2.25
C VAL A 47 2.01 -6.24 1.50
N PRO A 48 2.11 -6.57 0.21
CA PRO A 48 1.01 -7.14 -0.56
C PRO A 48 0.42 -8.37 0.14
N TYR A 49 -0.89 -8.54 0.03
CA TYR A 49 -1.70 -9.59 0.67
C TYR A 49 -1.68 -9.62 2.20
N LYS A 50 -0.94 -8.70 2.84
CA LYS A 50 -0.99 -8.49 4.30
C LYS A 50 -1.70 -7.19 4.67
N HIS A 51 -1.46 -6.12 3.90
CA HIS A 51 -2.03 -4.80 4.16
C HIS A 51 -2.92 -4.28 3.01
N PHE A 52 -2.80 -4.86 1.82
CA PHE A 52 -3.63 -4.52 0.67
C PHE A 52 -3.53 -5.63 -0.37
N VAL A 53 -4.43 -5.65 -1.34
CA VAL A 53 -4.44 -6.65 -2.41
C VAL A 53 -3.97 -5.96 -3.70
N PRO A 54 -2.80 -6.31 -4.27
CA PRO A 54 -2.37 -5.72 -5.53
C PRO A 54 -3.23 -6.25 -6.68
N PHE A 55 -3.49 -5.44 -7.71
CA PHE A 55 -4.05 -5.93 -8.96
C PHE A 55 -3.41 -5.24 -10.17
N ASP A 56 -3.47 -5.91 -11.32
CA ASP A 56 -2.94 -5.42 -12.58
C ASP A 56 -3.88 -4.38 -13.20
N LEU A 57 -3.37 -3.16 -13.42
CA LEU A 57 -4.10 -2.10 -14.09
C LEU A 57 -4.34 -2.39 -15.58
N GLY A 58 -3.47 -3.19 -16.21
CA GLY A 58 -3.62 -3.60 -17.61
C GLY A 58 -4.69 -4.68 -17.83
N SER A 59 -5.16 -5.32 -16.76
CA SER A 59 -6.07 -6.46 -16.82
C SER A 59 -7.21 -6.33 -15.81
N LEU A 60 -8.33 -5.72 -16.21
CA LEU A 60 -9.56 -5.71 -15.40
C LEU A 60 -10.06 -7.12 -15.00
N PRO A 61 -9.88 -8.19 -15.81
CA PRO A 61 -10.18 -9.55 -15.37
C PRO A 61 -9.43 -9.98 -14.10
N ASP A 62 -8.21 -9.48 -13.87
CA ASP A 62 -7.45 -9.76 -12.66
C ASP A 62 -8.15 -9.21 -11.41
N LEU A 63 -8.65 -7.97 -11.47
CA LEU A 63 -9.44 -7.38 -10.39
C LEU A 63 -10.70 -8.22 -10.11
N TRP A 64 -11.38 -8.66 -11.17
CA TRP A 64 -12.57 -9.49 -11.04
C TRP A 64 -12.27 -10.81 -10.34
N HIS A 65 -11.22 -11.54 -10.77
CA HIS A 65 -10.83 -12.81 -10.15
C HIS A 65 -10.50 -12.67 -8.67
N LYS A 66 -9.88 -11.55 -8.27
CA LYS A 66 -9.59 -11.28 -6.86
C LYS A 66 -10.85 -11.02 -6.04
N LEU A 67 -11.80 -10.26 -6.57
CA LEU A 67 -13.10 -10.08 -5.93
C LEU A 67 -13.85 -11.41 -5.81
N CYS A 68 -13.82 -12.22 -6.86
CA CYS A 68 -14.41 -13.55 -6.88
C CYS A 68 -13.85 -14.47 -5.79
N PHE A 69 -12.53 -14.45 -5.59
CA PHE A 69 -11.87 -15.20 -4.52
C PHE A 69 -12.41 -14.82 -3.14
N PHE A 70 -12.57 -13.52 -2.85
CA PHE A 70 -13.04 -13.08 -1.54
C PHE A 70 -14.56 -13.23 -1.36
N ILE A 71 -15.36 -13.01 -2.41
CA ILE A 71 -16.83 -13.01 -2.34
C ILE A 71 -17.43 -14.42 -2.47
N GLY A 72 -16.76 -15.34 -3.18
CA GLY A 72 -17.24 -16.72 -3.36
C GLY A 72 -18.37 -16.87 -4.40
N GLY A 73 -18.56 -15.92 -5.32
CA GLY A 73 -19.75 -15.86 -6.19
C GLY A 73 -19.56 -16.17 -7.68
N CYS A 74 -18.34 -16.43 -8.14
CA CYS A 74 -18.02 -16.39 -9.58
C CYS A 74 -17.74 -17.74 -10.23
N CYS A 75 -17.86 -18.84 -9.50
CA CYS A 75 -17.77 -20.18 -10.05
C CYS A 75 -19.11 -20.91 -9.91
N ARG A 76 -19.30 -21.98 -10.69
CA ARG A 76 -20.41 -22.92 -10.53
C ARG A 76 -19.83 -24.23 -9.97
N GLY A 77 -20.21 -24.60 -8.75
CA GLY A 77 -19.81 -25.87 -8.11
C GLY A 77 -19.34 -25.71 -6.65
N ASP A 78 -18.87 -26.81 -6.06
CA ASP A 78 -18.54 -26.92 -4.62
C ASP A 78 -17.26 -26.17 -4.20
N GLY A 79 -16.55 -25.50 -5.12
CA GLY A 79 -15.33 -24.74 -4.86
C GLY A 79 -15.54 -23.23 -4.66
N CYS A 80 -16.79 -22.78 -4.50
CA CYS A 80 -17.16 -21.37 -4.46
C CYS A 80 -17.33 -20.84 -3.04
N GLU A 81 -16.44 -21.26 -2.14
CA GLU A 81 -16.41 -20.71 -0.79
C GLU A 81 -15.85 -19.29 -0.80
N ASN A 82 -16.43 -18.45 0.05
CA ASN A 82 -15.94 -17.10 0.26
C ASN A 82 -14.73 -17.11 1.20
N HIS A 83 -13.75 -16.24 0.94
CA HIS A 83 -12.54 -16.11 1.77
C HIS A 83 -12.65 -14.92 2.71
N GLU A 84 -13.82 -14.76 3.35
CA GLU A 84 -14.14 -13.57 4.15
C GLU A 84 -13.20 -13.37 5.34
N ARG A 85 -12.81 -14.46 6.03
CA ARG A 85 -11.85 -14.39 7.13
C ARG A 85 -10.48 -13.84 6.70
N HIS A 86 -10.06 -14.15 5.47
CA HIS A 86 -8.81 -13.64 4.92
C HIS A 86 -8.96 -12.15 4.56
N ALA A 87 -10.09 -11.76 3.97
CA ALA A 87 -10.41 -10.37 3.69
C ALA A 87 -10.39 -9.52 4.97
N GLU A 88 -11.07 -9.98 6.03
CA GLU A 88 -11.11 -9.30 7.33
C GLU A 88 -9.71 -9.14 7.94
N ALA A 89 -8.91 -10.21 7.94
CA ALA A 89 -7.54 -10.17 8.45
C ALA A 89 -6.68 -9.13 7.72
N ILE A 90 -6.81 -9.02 6.39
CA ILE A 90 -6.11 -8.02 5.58
C ILE A 90 -6.58 -6.61 5.94
N GLY A 91 -7.89 -6.36 5.94
CA GLY A 91 -8.45 -5.03 6.18
C GLY A 91 -8.14 -4.49 7.58
N VAL A 92 -8.38 -5.31 8.61
CA VAL A 92 -8.09 -4.96 10.01
C VAL A 92 -6.58 -4.81 10.23
N GLY A 93 -5.78 -5.74 9.70
CA GLY A 93 -4.33 -5.68 9.76
C GLY A 93 -3.76 -4.42 9.11
N ALA A 94 -4.29 -4.03 7.94
CA ALA A 94 -3.94 -2.80 7.24
C ALA A 94 -4.24 -1.56 8.10
N ALA A 95 -5.41 -1.50 8.72
CA ALA A 95 -5.81 -0.37 9.55
C ALA A 95 -4.94 -0.22 10.81
N ILE A 96 -4.64 -1.32 11.49
CA ILE A 96 -3.77 -1.30 12.68
C ILE A 96 -2.36 -0.89 12.29
N TRP A 97 -1.82 -1.47 11.22
CA TRP A 97 -0.45 -1.23 10.79
C TRP A 97 -0.24 0.18 10.23
N SER A 98 -1.14 0.65 9.36
CA SER A 98 -1.05 1.98 8.76
C SER A 98 -1.07 3.09 9.80
N ARG A 99 -1.86 2.96 10.88
CA ARG A 99 -1.87 3.90 12.02
C ARG A 99 -0.52 4.01 12.73
N ARG A 100 0.31 2.96 12.66
CA ARG A 100 1.61 2.91 13.33
C ARG A 100 2.75 3.41 12.45
N VAL A 101 2.72 3.15 11.15
CA VAL A 101 3.88 3.39 10.27
C VAL A 101 3.68 4.46 9.20
N LEU A 102 2.45 4.95 9.02
CA LEU A 102 2.10 5.97 8.02
C LEU A 102 1.62 7.28 8.67
N ARG A 103 2.16 7.62 9.84
CA ARG A 103 1.84 8.86 10.55
C ARG A 103 2.50 10.04 9.84
N LYS A 104 2.05 11.25 10.17
CA LYS A 104 2.66 12.48 9.66
C LYS A 104 4.16 12.55 9.99
N ALA A 105 4.53 12.21 11.23
CA ALA A 105 5.92 12.14 11.65
C ALA A 105 6.77 11.16 10.82
N ASP A 106 6.21 10.01 10.42
CA ASP A 106 6.94 9.04 9.60
C ASP A 106 7.24 9.58 8.18
N MET A 107 6.33 10.39 7.64
CA MET A 107 6.50 11.09 6.35
C MET A 107 7.53 12.22 6.47
N GLU A 108 7.48 13.00 7.55
CA GLU A 108 8.46 14.07 7.82
C GLU A 108 9.88 13.50 7.96
N LEU A 109 10.03 12.39 8.68
CA LEU A 109 11.31 11.68 8.80
C LEU A 109 11.81 11.17 7.45
N TYR A 110 10.91 10.65 6.60
CA TYR A 110 11.28 10.23 5.24
C TYR A 110 11.80 11.40 4.42
N TRP A 111 11.09 12.53 4.41
CA TRP A 111 11.51 13.73 3.70
C TRP A 111 12.84 14.29 4.20
N LEU A 112 13.01 14.38 5.52
CA LEU A 112 14.28 14.82 6.11
C LEU A 112 15.43 13.92 5.65
N ARG A 113 15.27 12.60 5.76
CA ARG A 113 16.32 11.65 5.36
C ARG A 113 16.60 11.73 3.87
N LEU A 114 15.57 11.84 3.03
CA LEU A 114 15.69 11.97 1.59
C LEU A 114 16.52 13.21 1.23
N LEU A 115 16.21 14.36 1.81
CA LEU A 115 16.93 15.61 1.55
C LEU A 115 18.39 15.55 2.03
N LEU A 116 18.65 14.92 3.19
CA LEU A 116 20.02 14.73 3.68
C LEU A 116 20.84 13.79 2.79
N GLU A 117 20.27 12.66 2.36
CA GLU A 117 20.95 11.75 1.44
C GLU A 117 21.15 12.37 0.06
N TYR A 118 20.17 13.13 -0.43
CA TYR A 118 20.29 13.87 -1.67
C TYR A 118 21.43 14.90 -1.60
N ALA A 119 21.50 15.69 -0.52
CA ALA A 119 22.59 16.63 -0.29
C ALA A 119 23.95 15.93 -0.26
N ARG A 120 24.05 14.76 0.39
CA ARG A 120 25.27 13.95 0.43
C ARG A 120 25.68 13.44 -0.96
N VAL A 121 24.71 13.01 -1.78
CA VAL A 121 24.99 12.49 -3.14
C VAL A 121 25.46 13.60 -4.08
N VAL A 122 24.92 14.81 -3.93
CA VAL A 122 25.23 15.95 -4.79
C VAL A 122 26.50 16.71 -4.34
N ASP A 123 26.93 16.59 -3.09
CA ASP A 123 28.18 17.24 -2.61
C ASP A 123 29.40 16.74 -3.41
N GLU A 124 30.19 17.67 -3.94
CA GLU A 124 31.41 17.36 -4.70
C GLU A 124 32.44 16.56 -3.87
N ARG A 125 32.45 16.78 -2.55
CA ARG A 125 33.27 16.08 -1.55
C ARG A 125 32.67 14.75 -1.11
N ARG A 126 31.65 14.21 -1.80
CA ARG A 126 31.00 12.92 -1.44
C ARG A 126 31.96 11.74 -1.25
N HIS A 127 33.12 11.78 -1.91
CA HIS A 127 34.16 10.76 -1.82
C HIS A 127 34.85 10.72 -0.45
N VAL A 128 34.99 11.86 0.24
CA VAL A 128 35.55 11.92 1.61
C VAL A 128 34.49 11.82 2.71
N LEU A 129 33.21 11.97 2.39
CA LEU A 129 32.12 11.86 3.36
C LEU A 129 31.75 10.40 3.70
N CYS A 130 32.20 9.42 2.89
CA CYS A 130 31.92 7.99 3.10
C CYS A 130 33.09 7.24 3.77
N GLU A 131 34.29 7.82 3.79
CA GLU A 131 35.43 7.23 4.47
C GLU A 131 35.40 7.67 5.94
N ARG A 132 35.01 6.75 6.84
CA ARG A 132 35.48 6.82 8.22
C ARG A 132 36.97 6.48 8.18
N SER A 133 37.80 7.47 7.87
CA SER A 133 39.25 7.40 8.01
C SER A 133 39.63 7.57 9.48
N ASP A 134 39.19 6.64 10.32
CA ASP A 134 39.67 6.48 11.71
C ASP A 134 39.51 5.00 12.11
N MET A 135 40.46 4.16 11.66
CA MET A 135 40.98 2.99 12.39
C MET A 135 42.43 2.74 11.98
#